data_AF-X1FMH3-F1
#
_entry.id   AF-X1FMH3-F1
#
_cell.length_a   1.000
_cell.length_b   1.000
_cell.length_c   1.000
_cell.angle_alpha   90.00
_cell.angle_beta   90.00
_cell.angle_gamma   90.00
#
_symmetry.space_group_name_H-M   'P 1'
#
loop_
_entity.id
_entity.type
_entity.pdbx_description
1 polymer ?
#
loop_
_entity_poly.entity_id
_entity_poly.type
_entity_poly.pdbx_seq_one_letter_code
_entity_poly.pdbx_strand_id
1 'polypeptide(L)'
;MENKNNMLNLDEDSLNRIIKSSTTTVGIIVKDAVVVGTESQATAGYIVATKTAQKLFQINNYTCATISGGVADCQYVVNQLKALSRLKQVEEEKVPDPQYIGSLTRNILFSGRSYFVCMMIIGGYSQKNKKG
;
A
#
# COMPACT_ATOMS: atom_id res chain seq x y z
N MET A 1 39.12 24.45 -7.83
CA MET A 1 38.54 23.77 -6.66
C MET A 1 37.14 24.33 -6.43
N GLU A 2 36.11 23.60 -6.86
CA GLU A 2 34.81 23.40 -6.18
C GLU A 2 33.89 22.69 -7.18
N ASN A 3 33.83 21.37 -7.08
CA ASN A 3 32.88 20.56 -7.84
C ASN A 3 31.58 20.53 -7.01
N LYS A 4 30.65 21.44 -7.29
CA LYS A 4 29.31 21.45 -6.72
C LYS A 4 28.45 20.37 -7.38
N ASN A 5 28.80 19.10 -7.16
CA ASN A 5 27.91 17.98 -7.42
C ASN A 5 26.84 17.94 -6.32
N ASN A 6 25.85 18.81 -6.45
CA ASN A 6 24.67 18.80 -5.61
C ASN A 6 23.75 17.67 -6.11
N MET A 7 23.83 16.51 -5.47
CA MET A 7 23.13 15.25 -5.84
C MET A 7 21.60 15.29 -5.64
N LEU A 8 21.01 16.47 -5.46
CA LEU A 8 19.63 16.69 -5.02
C LEU A 8 18.80 17.62 -5.92
N ASN A 9 19.33 18.10 -7.04
CA ASN A 9 18.55 18.87 -8.00
C ASN A 9 17.80 17.93 -8.95
N LEU A 10 16.81 17.21 -8.44
CA LEU A 10 15.81 16.57 -9.30
C LEU A 10 15.00 17.68 -9.96
N ASP A 11 15.01 17.74 -11.29
CA ASP A 11 14.16 18.67 -12.02
C ASP A 11 12.67 18.34 -11.76
N GLU A 12 11.82 19.36 -11.83
CA GLU A 12 10.40 19.27 -11.50
C GLU A 12 9.69 18.21 -12.36
N ASP A 13 10.14 18.04 -13.60
CA ASP A 13 9.65 17.01 -14.53
C ASP A 13 10.00 15.59 -14.08
N SER A 14 11.20 15.35 -13.54
CA SER A 14 11.59 14.04 -13.01
C SER A 14 10.84 13.73 -11.72
N LEU A 15 10.62 14.73 -10.86
CA LEU A 15 9.77 14.57 -9.69
C LEU A 15 8.33 14.22 -10.08
N ASN A 16 7.77 14.92 -11.06
CA ASN A 16 6.43 14.64 -11.60
C ASN A 16 6.34 13.24 -12.23
N ARG A 17 7.39 12.78 -12.93
CA ARG A 17 7.46 11.41 -13.45
C ARG A 17 7.51 10.35 -12.35
N ILE A 18 8.23 10.60 -11.25
CA ILE A 18 8.29 9.69 -10.10
C ILE A 18 6.94 9.63 -9.38
N ILE A 19 6.25 10.76 -9.22
CA ILE A 19 4.95 10.84 -8.54
C ILE A 19 3.82 10.26 -9.39
N LYS A 20 3.90 10.38 -10.72
CA LYS A 20 2.85 9.91 -11.63
C LYS A 20 2.87 8.39 -11.76
N SER A 21 2.07 7.73 -10.91
CA SER A 21 1.79 6.31 -11.06
C SER A 21 0.75 6.07 -12.17
N SER A 22 1.00 5.08 -13.02
CA SER A 22 -0.01 4.51 -13.92
C SER A 22 -0.83 3.39 -13.26
N THR A 23 -0.61 3.15 -11.96
CA THR A 23 -1.32 2.12 -11.22
C THR A 23 -2.76 2.54 -10.96
N THR A 24 -3.71 1.67 -11.30
CA THR A 24 -5.13 1.89 -10.99
C THR A 24 -5.61 0.86 -9.97
N THR A 25 -6.09 1.34 -8.82
CA THR A 25 -6.68 0.53 -7.75
C THR A 25 -8.11 1.00 -7.48
N VAL A 26 -8.97 0.07 -7.05
CA VAL A 26 -10.39 0.33 -6.79
C VAL A 26 -10.86 -0.50 -5.60
N GLY A 27 -11.72 0.10 -4.77
CA GLY A 27 -12.45 -0.59 -3.71
C GLY A 27 -13.94 -0.24 -3.79
N ILE A 28 -14.80 -1.25 -3.66
CA ILE A 28 -16.26 -1.10 -3.69
C ILE A 28 -16.84 -1.79 -2.46
N ILE A 29 -17.70 -1.08 -1.74
CA ILE A 29 -18.48 -1.66 -0.64
C ILE A 29 -19.76 -2.23 -1.23
N VAL A 30 -20.03 -3.50 -0.95
CA VAL A 30 -21.29 -4.17 -1.27
C VAL A 30 -21.99 -4.54 0.04
N LYS A 31 -23.22 -5.07 -0.03
CA LYS A 31 -24.09 -5.27 1.15
C LYS A 31 -23.38 -5.95 2.33
N ASP A 32 -22.74 -7.10 2.07
CA ASP A 32 -22.16 -7.96 3.11
C ASP A 32 -20.66 -8.26 2.84
N ALA A 33 -19.99 -7.42 2.03
CA ALA A 33 -18.58 -7.61 1.67
C ALA A 33 -17.95 -6.33 1.10
N VAL A 34 -16.65 -6.39 0.83
CA VAL A 34 -15.96 -5.44 -0.05
C VAL A 34 -15.33 -6.17 -1.22
N VAL A 35 -15.27 -5.50 -2.36
CA VAL A 35 -14.54 -5.94 -3.54
C VAL A 35 -13.38 -4.97 -3.75
N VAL A 36 -12.16 -5.50 -3.81
CA VAL A 36 -10.95 -4.72 -4.01
C VAL A 36 -10.22 -5.25 -5.24
N GLY A 37 -9.83 -4.35 -6.14
CA GLY A 37 -9.22 -4.69 -7.42
C GLY A 37 -8.09 -3.74 -7.80
N THR A 38 -7.21 -4.24 -8.67
CA THR A 38 -6.10 -3.48 -9.26
C THR A 38 -5.72 -4.11 -10.59
N GLU A 39 -5.07 -3.34 -11.46
CA GLU A 39 -4.48 -3.87 -12.69
C GLU A 39 -3.11 -4.55 -12.42
N SER A 40 -2.66 -5.42 -13.32
CA SER A 40 -1.47 -6.27 -13.14
C SER A 40 -0.20 -5.78 -13.88
N GLN A 41 -0.25 -4.73 -14.68
CA GLN A 41 0.88 -4.21 -15.44
C GLN A 41 1.73 -3.22 -14.62
N ALA A 42 3.05 -3.40 -14.58
CA ALA A 42 3.97 -2.38 -14.06
C ALA A 42 4.86 -1.86 -15.19
N THR A 43 5.08 -0.55 -15.21
CA THR A 43 5.89 0.15 -16.20
C THR A 43 7.11 0.79 -15.54
N ALA A 44 8.24 0.78 -16.24
CA ALA A 44 9.43 1.54 -15.91
C ALA A 44 9.61 2.63 -16.98
N GLY A 45 9.11 3.83 -16.69
CA GLY A 45 8.97 4.88 -17.70
C GLY A 45 8.00 4.43 -18.82
N TYR A 46 8.47 4.43 -20.06
CA TYR A 46 7.68 4.03 -21.23
C TYR A 46 7.71 2.53 -21.55
N ILE A 47 8.43 1.74 -20.75
CA ILE A 47 8.62 0.30 -20.98
C ILE A 47 7.74 -0.48 -20.01
N VAL A 48 7.01 -1.48 -20.52
CA VAL A 48 6.32 -2.45 -19.66
C VAL A 48 7.36 -3.37 -19.03
N ALA A 49 7.60 -3.18 -17.72
CA ALA A 49 8.53 -3.99 -16.96
C ALA A 49 7.97 -5.39 -16.69
N THR A 50 6.66 -5.48 -16.40
CA THR A 50 5.94 -6.75 -16.25
C THR A 50 4.45 -6.57 -16.48
N LYS A 51 3.78 -7.62 -16.95
CA LYS A 51 2.31 -7.66 -17.11
C LYS A 51 1.59 -8.33 -15.93
N THR A 52 2.33 -8.86 -14.97
CA THR A 52 1.82 -9.69 -13.86
C THR A 52 2.36 -9.23 -12.51
N ALA A 53 2.62 -7.93 -12.34
CA ALA A 53 2.98 -7.34 -11.06
C ALA A 53 1.86 -7.58 -10.03
N GLN A 54 2.25 -8.12 -8.88
CA GLN A 54 1.35 -8.24 -7.74
C GLN A 54 1.22 -6.88 -7.05
N LYS A 55 -0.01 -6.35 -7.02
CA LYS A 55 -0.34 -5.09 -6.34
C LYS A 55 -1.47 -5.20 -5.33
N LEU A 56 -2.09 -6.38 -5.25
CA LEU A 56 -3.08 -6.72 -4.22
C LEU A 56 -2.44 -7.74 -3.28
N PHE A 57 -2.49 -7.45 -1.99
CA PHE A 57 -1.88 -8.24 -0.94
C PHE A 57 -2.91 -8.59 0.11
N GLN A 58 -2.97 -9.86 0.49
CA GLN A 58 -3.68 -10.29 1.68
C GLN A 58 -2.87 -9.86 2.92
N ILE A 59 -3.51 -9.16 3.86
CA ILE A 59 -2.89 -8.78 5.13
C ILE A 59 -3.20 -9.82 6.21
N ASN A 60 -4.47 -10.25 6.28
CA ASN A 60 -4.94 -11.34 7.11
C ASN A 60 -6.16 -12.02 6.46
N ASN A 61 -6.83 -12.93 7.17
CA ASN A 61 -7.97 -13.68 6.62
C ASN A 61 -9.16 -12.81 6.20
N TYR A 62 -9.29 -11.60 6.76
CA TYR A 62 -10.43 -10.72 6.52
C TYR A 62 -10.05 -9.37 5.93
N THR A 63 -8.77 -9.10 5.68
CA THR A 63 -8.28 -7.80 5.24
C THR A 63 -7.23 -7.95 4.14
N CYS A 64 -7.35 -7.12 3.11
CA CYS A 64 -6.42 -6.98 2.00
C CYS A 64 -6.03 -5.52 1.79
N ALA A 65 -4.95 -5.31 1.03
CA ALA A 65 -4.44 -4.00 0.69
C ALA A 65 -4.00 -3.96 -0.76
N THR A 66 -4.35 -2.90 -1.49
CA THR A 66 -3.68 -2.56 -2.75
C THR A 66 -2.51 -1.63 -2.51
N ILE A 67 -1.55 -1.61 -3.43
CA ILE A 67 -0.43 -0.66 -3.40
C ILE A 67 -0.36 0.16 -4.69
N SER A 68 0.13 1.38 -4.56
CA SER A 68 0.53 2.29 -5.64
C SER A 68 1.56 3.28 -5.09
N GLY A 69 2.39 3.84 -5.98
CA GLY A 69 3.56 4.64 -5.59
C GLY A 69 4.87 3.84 -5.64
N GLY A 70 5.81 4.16 -4.76
CA GLY A 70 7.10 3.49 -4.62
C GLY A 70 6.93 2.03 -4.20
N VAL A 71 7.35 1.11 -5.05
CA VAL A 71 7.14 -0.34 -4.85
C VAL A 71 7.82 -0.84 -3.56
N ALA A 72 9.06 -0.41 -3.31
CA ALA A 72 9.82 -0.82 -2.13
C ALA A 72 9.15 -0.35 -0.83
N ASP A 73 8.79 0.93 -0.77
CA ASP A 73 8.10 1.53 0.37
C ASP A 73 6.77 0.82 0.64
N CYS A 74 5.98 0.57 -0.41
CA CYS A 74 4.69 -0.10 -0.29
C CYS A 74 4.84 -1.52 0.25
N GLN A 75 5.82 -2.28 -0.27
CA GLN A 75 6.09 -3.64 0.19
C GLN A 75 6.57 -3.66 1.63
N TYR A 76 7.40 -2.69 2.05
CA TYR A 76 7.79 -2.52 3.44
C TYR A 76 6.55 -2.34 4.33
N VAL A 77 5.67 -1.40 3.99
CA VAL A 77 4.44 -1.15 4.77
C VAL A 77 3.56 -2.39 4.81
N VAL A 78 3.35 -3.09 3.69
CA VAL A 78 2.58 -4.35 3.65
C VAL A 78 3.17 -5.41 4.58
N ASN A 79 4.48 -5.56 4.61
CA ASN A 79 5.15 -6.53 5.48
C ASN A 79 4.97 -6.18 6.96
N GLN A 80 5.07 -4.90 7.31
CA GLN A 80 4.80 -4.43 8.68
C GLN A 80 3.34 -4.68 9.08
N LEU A 81 2.38 -4.42 8.19
CA LEU A 81 0.96 -4.68 8.46
C LEU A 81 0.68 -6.17 8.68
N LYS A 82 1.28 -7.06 7.86
CA LYS A 82 1.17 -8.51 8.05
C LYS A 82 1.76 -8.95 9.39
N ALA A 83 2.96 -8.48 9.73
CA ALA A 83 3.64 -8.83 10.96
C ALA A 83 2.85 -8.37 12.20
N LEU A 84 2.45 -7.11 12.24
CA LEU A 84 1.66 -6.54 13.35
C LEU A 84 0.27 -7.16 13.45
N SER A 85 -0.39 -7.43 12.32
CA SER A 85 -1.66 -8.16 12.31
C SER A 85 -1.50 -9.57 12.87
N ARG A 86 -0.42 -10.27 12.53
CA ARG A 86 -0.18 -11.62 13.03
C ARG A 86 0.15 -11.62 14.52
N LEU A 87 0.95 -10.66 14.97
CA LEU A 87 1.24 -10.47 16.40
C LEU A 87 -0.04 -10.26 17.20
N LYS A 88 -0.87 -9.29 16.78
CA LYS A 88 -2.16 -9.02 17.42
C LYS A 88 -3.09 -10.22 17.42
N GLN A 89 -3.08 -11.01 16.35
CA GLN A 89 -3.84 -12.25 16.28
C GLN A 89 -3.38 -13.29 17.30
N VAL A 90 -2.08 -13.42 17.54
CA VAL A 90 -1.54 -14.37 18.51
C VAL A 90 -1.84 -13.90 19.93
N GLU A 91 -1.72 -12.60 20.21
CA GLU A 91 -2.01 -12.02 21.53
C GLU A 91 -3.48 -12.16 21.95
N GLU A 92 -4.41 -12.01 21.02
CA GLU A 92 -5.86 -12.02 21.30
C GLU A 92 -6.55 -13.31 20.86
N GLU A 93 -5.78 -14.26 20.30
CA GLU A 93 -6.29 -15.48 19.64
C GLU A 93 -7.39 -15.23 18.59
N LYS A 94 -7.44 -14.01 18.05
CA LYS A 94 -8.51 -13.53 17.16
C LYS A 94 -7.95 -12.70 16.02
N VAL A 95 -8.42 -12.95 14.79
CA VAL A 95 -7.98 -12.19 13.61
C VAL A 95 -8.36 -10.71 13.79
N PRO A 96 -7.40 -9.77 13.68
CA PRO A 96 -7.67 -8.35 13.83
C PRO A 96 -8.63 -7.82 12.77
N ASP A 97 -9.45 -6.88 13.19
CA ASP A 97 -10.46 -6.24 12.35
C ASP A 97 -9.83 -5.31 11.29
N PRO A 98 -10.38 -5.18 10.08
CA PRO A 98 -9.93 -4.22 9.08
C PRO A 98 -9.71 -2.80 9.61
N GLN A 99 -10.52 -2.33 10.57
CA GLN A 99 -10.33 -1.00 11.17
C GLN A 99 -9.00 -0.85 11.93
N TYR A 100 -8.55 -1.92 12.58
CA TYR A 100 -7.23 -1.95 13.23
C TYR A 100 -6.10 -1.82 12.19
N ILE A 101 -6.21 -2.55 11.08
CA ILE A 101 -5.23 -2.48 9.97
C ILE A 101 -5.20 -1.08 9.34
N GLY A 102 -6.37 -0.47 9.12
CA GLY A 102 -6.45 0.92 8.63
C GLY A 102 -5.76 1.91 9.57
N SER A 103 -5.94 1.73 10.88
CA SER A 103 -5.31 2.58 11.91
C SER A 103 -3.80 2.39 11.96
N LEU A 104 -3.31 1.15 11.88
CA LEU A 104 -1.88 0.85 11.77
C LEU A 104 -1.26 1.47 10.53
N THR A 105 -1.92 1.32 9.37
CA THR A 105 -1.46 1.87 8.09
C THR A 105 -1.30 3.38 8.19
N ARG A 106 -2.32 4.07 8.72
CA ARG A 106 -2.27 5.52 8.96
C ARG A 106 -1.07 5.89 9.84
N ASN A 107 -0.85 5.18 10.94
CA ASN A 107 0.22 5.50 11.88
C ASN A 107 1.61 5.28 11.27
N ILE A 108 1.83 4.19 10.53
CA ILE A 108 3.11 3.90 9.86
C ILE A 108 3.40 4.96 8.78
N LEU A 109 2.42 5.27 7.94
CA LEU A 109 2.61 6.27 6.88
C LEU A 109 2.80 7.68 7.44
N PHE A 110 2.13 7.99 8.55
CA PHE A 110 2.29 9.28 9.21
C PHE A 110 3.63 9.41 9.92
N SER A 111 4.14 8.35 10.57
CA SER A 111 5.45 8.39 11.24
C SER A 111 6.60 8.52 10.26
N GLY A 112 6.50 7.88 9.09
CA GLY A 112 7.43 8.04 7.97
C GLY A 112 7.01 9.12 6.96
N ARG A 113 6.23 10.12 7.40
CA ARG A 113 5.82 11.26 6.57
C ARG A 113 7.04 11.86 5.86
N SER A 114 6.94 12.01 4.54
CA SER A 114 7.99 12.46 3.61
C SER A 114 9.02 11.41 3.17
N TYR A 115 9.04 10.22 3.76
CA TYR A 115 9.90 9.11 3.32
C TYR A 115 9.14 8.06 2.52
N PHE A 116 7.91 7.72 2.94
CA PHE A 116 7.11 6.73 2.23
C PHE A 116 6.34 7.36 1.08
N VAL A 117 6.60 6.91 -0.14
CA VAL A 117 5.78 7.23 -1.32
C VAL A 117 4.77 6.11 -1.52
N CYS A 118 3.75 6.05 -0.67
CA CYS A 118 2.75 4.97 -0.67
C CYS A 118 1.32 5.50 -0.72
N MET A 119 0.54 4.95 -1.64
CA MET A 119 -0.91 5.12 -1.70
C MET A 119 -1.55 3.73 -1.69
N MET A 120 -2.41 3.48 -0.70
CA MET A 120 -2.95 2.15 -0.43
C MET A 120 -4.46 2.22 -0.22
N ILE A 121 -5.19 1.24 -0.75
CA ILE A 121 -6.59 0.97 -0.37
C ILE A 121 -6.56 -0.23 0.56
N ILE A 122 -7.02 -0.05 1.79
CA ILE A 122 -7.25 -1.14 2.74
C ILE A 122 -8.72 -1.51 2.67
N GLY A 123 -9.02 -2.76 2.37
CA GLY A 123 -10.38 -3.29 2.34
C GLY A 123 -10.47 -4.60 3.09
N GLY A 124 -11.57 -4.81 3.80
CA GLY A 124 -11.81 -6.07 4.49
C GLY A 124 -13.22 -6.20 5.01
N TYR A 125 -13.52 -7.29 5.69
CA TYR A 125 -14.81 -7.53 6.34
C TYR A 125 -14.65 -7.60 7.86
N SER A 126 -15.40 -6.76 8.57
CA SER A 126 -15.43 -6.74 10.03
C SER A 126 -16.32 -7.86 10.56
N GLN A 127 -15.72 -8.85 11.21
CA GLN A 127 -16.47 -9.90 11.92
C GLN A 127 -17.25 -9.35 13.13
N LYS A 128 -16.78 -8.24 13.72
CA LYS A 128 -17.45 -7.59 14.86
C LYS A 128 -18.72 -6.87 14.42
N ASN A 129 -18.62 -6.07 13.36
CA ASN A 129 -19.71 -5.21 12.90
C ASN A 129 -20.58 -5.87 11.81
N LYS A 130 -20.17 -7.04 11.30
CA LYS A 130 -20.80 -7.78 10.20
C LYS A 130 -20.99 -6.93 8.93
N LYS A 131 -19.96 -6.17 8.57
CA LYS A 131 -19.96 -5.22 7.44
C LYS A 131 -18.60 -5.18 6.76
N GLY A 132 -18.62 -4.86 5.47
CA GLY A 132 -17.44 -4.43 4.72
C GLY A 132 -16.92 -3.06 5.15
#